data_AF-A0A554LA80-F1
#
_entry.id   AF-A0A554LA80-F1
#
_cell.length_a   1.000
_cell.length_b   1.000
_cell.length_c   1.000
_cell.angle_alpha   90.00
_cell.angle_beta   90.00
_cell.angle_gamma   90.00
#
_symmetry.space_group_name_H-M   'P 1'
#
loop_
_entity.id
_entity.type
_entity.pdbx_description
1 polymer ?
#
loop_
_entity_poly.entity_id
_entity_poly.type
_entity_poly.pdbx_seq_one_letter_code
_entity_poly.pdbx_strand_id
1 'polypeptide(L)'
;MNQESVAKNQESRIKNYGLIFIVFILYSLFLIPNSSTAQQAPELLLSWKAGNSVPPDYAGKVLPVNGARVVAGVDLLENNRLVDLAPYTIRWYVNDELGQSGRGLRSFSFIADSLRGDATVQAVVVGYKGNDVSKTITVPIVNPELVIDAPFPGNLISAGLNPIKTLLYFFNITGLDQINFTWTANGAATEENASNILDLDTRGLSRGTSVKLEASAQNIRQALESASASTNLIIR
;
A
#
# COMPACT_ATOMS: atom_id res chain seq x y z
N MET A 1 38.18 75.00 -35.33
CA MET A 1 37.10 74.01 -35.15
C MET A 1 36.58 74.19 -33.73
N ASN A 2 35.34 74.63 -33.56
CA ASN A 2 34.87 75.32 -32.36
C ASN A 2 34.44 74.34 -31.25
N GLN A 3 35.09 74.36 -30.08
CA GLN A 3 34.83 73.41 -28.99
C GLN A 3 33.40 73.51 -28.42
N GLU A 4 32.74 74.66 -28.55
CA GLU A 4 31.35 74.85 -28.12
C GLU A 4 30.31 74.04 -28.92
N SER A 5 30.55 73.76 -30.21
CA SER A 5 29.58 73.00 -31.01
C SER A 5 29.62 71.50 -30.70
N VAL A 6 30.77 71.01 -30.22
CA VAL A 6 30.94 69.61 -29.81
C VAL A 6 30.21 69.34 -28.49
N ALA A 7 30.26 70.27 -27.53
CA ALA A 7 29.60 70.13 -26.23
C ALA A 7 28.07 70.10 -26.34
N LYS A 8 27.45 71.00 -27.13
CA LYS A 8 25.99 71.01 -27.33
C LYS A 8 25.46 69.75 -28.05
N ASN A 9 26.26 69.16 -28.93
CA ASN A 9 25.87 67.92 -29.62
C ASN A 9 26.00 66.68 -28.71
N GLN A 10 26.88 66.70 -27.71
CA GLN A 10 26.96 65.64 -26.69
C GLN A 10 25.79 65.70 -25.70
N GLU A 11 25.37 66.89 -25.25
CA GLU A 11 24.21 67.02 -24.35
C GLU A 11 22.89 66.56 -24.99
N SER A 12 22.68 66.83 -26.29
CA SER A 12 21.47 66.39 -26.99
C SER A 12 21.43 64.87 -27.16
N ARG A 13 22.59 64.24 -27.40
CA ARG A 13 22.72 62.78 -27.50
C ARG A 13 22.42 62.08 -26.18
N ILE A 14 22.89 62.61 -25.04
CA ILE A 14 22.61 62.03 -23.71
C ILE A 14 21.11 62.07 -23.38
N LYS A 15 20.39 63.14 -23.76
CA LYS A 15 18.93 63.25 -23.56
C LYS A 15 18.14 62.23 -24.39
N ASN A 16 18.60 61.90 -25.60
CA ASN A 16 17.93 60.93 -26.46
C ASN A 16 18.11 59.47 -25.97
N TYR A 17 19.26 59.11 -25.42
CA TYR A 17 19.46 57.78 -24.84
C TYR A 17 18.67 57.57 -23.54
N GLY A 18 18.50 58.62 -22.73
CA GLY A 18 17.67 58.58 -21.52
C GLY A 18 16.20 58.27 -21.84
N LEU A 19 15.64 58.88 -22.89
CA LEU A 19 14.26 58.62 -23.32
C LEU A 19 14.09 57.17 -23.82
N ILE A 20 15.03 56.68 -24.64
CA ILE A 20 14.98 55.30 -25.17
C ILE A 20 15.07 54.28 -24.03
N PHE A 21 15.92 54.53 -23.03
CA PHE A 21 16.05 53.66 -21.86
C PHE A 21 14.77 53.61 -21.01
N ILE A 22 14.10 54.75 -20.82
CA ILE A 22 12.80 54.81 -20.12
C ILE A 22 11.71 54.06 -20.88
N VAL A 23 11.66 54.19 -22.21
CA VAL A 23 10.70 53.45 -23.04
C VAL A 23 10.97 51.95 -22.99
N PHE A 24 12.24 51.53 -22.99
CA PHE A 24 12.61 50.11 -22.88
C PHE A 24 12.24 49.51 -21.52
N ILE A 25 12.41 50.27 -20.42
CA ILE A 25 11.97 49.86 -19.08
C ILE A 25 10.45 49.79 -18.98
N LEU A 26 9.73 50.77 -19.53
CA LEU A 26 8.27 50.74 -19.56
C LEU A 26 7.75 49.56 -20.39
N TYR A 27 8.40 49.25 -21.51
CA TYR A 27 8.02 48.11 -22.36
C TYR A 27 8.33 46.77 -21.68
N SER A 28 9.41 46.65 -20.91
CA SER A 28 9.73 45.42 -20.18
C SER A 28 8.78 45.15 -19.01
N LEU A 29 8.21 46.20 -18.39
CA LEU A 29 7.16 46.08 -17.38
C LEU A 29 5.83 45.54 -17.95
N PHE A 30 5.58 45.71 -19.25
CA PHE A 30 4.42 45.10 -19.94
C PHE A 30 4.65 43.65 -20.39
N LEU A 31 5.89 43.14 -20.27
CA LEU A 31 6.24 41.74 -20.55
C LEU A 31 6.23 40.86 -19.30
N ILE A 32 5.75 41.35 -18.15
CA ILE A 32 5.51 40.48 -17.01
C ILE A 32 4.42 39.48 -17.43
N PRO A 33 4.74 38.18 -17.59
CA PRO A 33 3.74 37.21 -17.97
C PRO A 33 2.65 37.26 -16.89
N ASN A 34 1.42 37.57 -17.30
CA ASN A 34 0.25 37.40 -16.46
C ASN A 34 0.35 35.99 -15.89
N SER A 35 0.59 35.91 -14.58
CA SER A 35 0.80 34.64 -13.91
C SER A 35 -0.55 33.94 -13.97
N SER A 36 -0.72 33.05 -14.94
CA SER A 36 -1.83 32.12 -14.99
C SER A 36 -1.82 31.42 -13.65
N THR A 37 -2.83 31.69 -12.82
CA THR A 37 -3.02 30.92 -11.61
C THR A 37 -3.30 29.50 -12.10
N ALA A 38 -2.32 28.62 -11.97
CA ALA A 38 -2.50 27.21 -12.22
C ALA A 38 -3.49 26.74 -11.15
N GLN A 39 -4.79 26.77 -11.46
CA GLN A 39 -5.79 26.13 -10.64
C GLN A 39 -5.40 24.66 -10.56
N GLN A 40 -5.07 24.19 -9.35
CA GLN A 40 -4.81 22.78 -9.13
C GLN A 40 -6.05 22.02 -9.58
N ALA A 41 -5.85 21.09 -10.51
CA ALA A 41 -6.92 20.21 -10.94
C ALA A 41 -7.42 19.40 -9.72
N PRO A 42 -8.73 19.07 -9.67
CA PRO A 42 -9.25 18.20 -8.64
C PRO A 42 -8.50 16.86 -8.61
N GLU A 43 -8.18 16.38 -7.42
CA GLU A 43 -7.46 15.13 -7.19
C GLU A 43 -8.32 14.14 -6.40
N LEU A 44 -8.54 12.95 -6.95
CA LEU A 44 -9.16 11.84 -6.21
C LEU A 44 -8.10 11.04 -5.45
N LEU A 45 -8.32 10.87 -4.16
CA LEU A 45 -7.57 9.97 -3.30
C LEU A 45 -8.35 8.68 -3.13
N LEU A 46 -7.74 7.56 -3.53
CA LEU A 46 -8.30 6.23 -3.27
C LEU A 46 -7.48 5.55 -2.18
N SER A 47 -8.18 4.94 -1.24
CA SER A 47 -7.61 4.12 -0.19
C SER A 47 -8.32 2.76 -0.15
N TRP A 48 -7.66 1.77 0.45
CA TRP A 48 -8.25 0.46 0.65
C TRP A 48 -7.64 -0.25 1.85
N LYS A 49 -8.43 -1.16 2.44
CA LYS A 49 -8.01 -2.09 3.48
C LYS A 49 -8.63 -3.47 3.25
N ALA A 50 -7.93 -4.52 3.67
CA ALA A 50 -8.43 -5.89 3.66
C ALA A 50 -8.89 -6.31 5.07
N GLY A 51 -9.82 -7.27 5.12
CA GLY A 51 -10.44 -7.76 6.36
C GLY A 51 -9.86 -9.06 6.92
N ASN A 52 -8.72 -9.51 6.42
CA ASN A 52 -7.99 -10.67 6.90
C ASN A 52 -7.02 -10.34 8.05
N SER A 53 -6.48 -11.37 8.69
CA SER A 53 -5.68 -11.28 9.91
C SER A 53 -4.18 -11.27 9.63
N VAL A 54 -3.44 -10.58 10.49
CA VAL A 54 -1.96 -10.53 10.53
C VAL A 54 -1.51 -10.57 12.00
N PRO A 55 -0.24 -10.91 12.29
CA PRO A 55 0.27 -10.84 13.64
C PRO A 55 0.20 -9.42 14.21
N PRO A 56 -0.01 -9.25 15.54
CA PRO A 56 -0.18 -7.93 16.15
C PRO A 56 0.98 -6.96 15.97
N ASP A 57 2.19 -7.47 15.75
CA ASP A 57 3.44 -6.73 15.54
C ASP A 57 3.75 -6.44 14.07
N TYR A 58 2.87 -6.86 13.14
CA TYR A 58 3.04 -6.57 11.72
C TYR A 58 2.78 -5.09 11.43
N ALA A 59 3.86 -4.36 11.09
CA ALA A 59 3.80 -2.93 10.78
C ALA A 59 3.41 -2.61 9.32
N GLY A 60 3.29 -3.63 8.47
CA GLY A 60 2.99 -3.47 7.05
C GLY A 60 1.50 -3.27 6.74
N LYS A 61 1.18 -3.12 5.45
CA LYS A 61 -0.20 -3.08 4.98
C LYS A 61 -0.76 -4.50 4.89
N VAL A 62 -1.93 -4.73 5.49
CA VAL A 62 -2.65 -6.01 5.34
C VAL A 62 -3.06 -6.19 3.89
N LEU A 63 -2.48 -7.19 3.23
CA LEU A 63 -2.78 -7.54 1.84
C LEU A 63 -3.90 -8.59 1.82
N PRO A 64 -4.91 -8.45 0.94
CA PRO A 64 -5.97 -9.43 0.86
C PRO A 64 -5.46 -10.76 0.31
N VAL A 65 -5.99 -11.85 0.85
CA VAL A 65 -5.94 -13.18 0.24
C VAL A 65 -7.22 -13.45 -0.53
N ASN A 66 -7.25 -14.54 -1.29
CA ASN A 66 -8.47 -15.01 -1.94
C ASN A 66 -9.63 -15.13 -0.94
N GLY A 67 -10.82 -14.64 -1.31
CA GLY A 67 -12.00 -14.66 -0.45
C GLY A 67 -12.01 -13.59 0.66
N ALA A 68 -10.96 -12.80 0.82
CA ALA A 68 -10.94 -11.71 1.81
C ALA A 68 -11.84 -10.56 1.37
N ARG A 69 -12.57 -9.97 2.33
CA ARG A 69 -13.32 -8.72 2.08
C ARG A 69 -12.33 -7.56 1.99
N VAL A 70 -12.40 -6.81 0.89
CA VAL A 70 -11.68 -5.54 0.71
C VAL A 70 -12.68 -4.40 0.79
N VAL A 71 -12.32 -3.34 1.50
CA VAL A 71 -13.08 -2.09 1.57
C VAL A 71 -12.24 -0.98 0.97
N ALA A 72 -12.75 -0.38 -0.11
CA ALA A 72 -12.16 0.79 -0.76
C ALA A 72 -12.91 2.07 -0.33
N GLY A 73 -12.18 3.18 -0.25
CA GLY A 73 -12.71 4.49 0.09
C GLY A 73 -12.18 5.56 -0.87
N VAL A 74 -12.99 6.58 -1.12
CA VAL A 74 -12.65 7.70 -2.01
C VAL A 74 -12.87 9.04 -1.32
N ASP A 75 -11.90 9.92 -1.52
CA ASP A 75 -11.95 11.34 -1.18
C ASP A 75 -11.60 12.19 -2.40
N LEU A 76 -12.15 13.39 -2.45
CA LEU A 76 -11.86 14.38 -3.49
C LEU A 76 -11.24 15.61 -2.85
N LEU A 77 -10.07 15.99 -3.32
CA LEU A 77 -9.35 17.19 -2.93
C LEU A 77 -9.40 18.24 -4.04
N GLU A 78 -9.62 19.48 -3.64
CA GLU A 78 -9.48 20.63 -4.52
C GLU A 78 -8.87 21.79 -3.72
N ASN A 79 -7.80 22.41 -4.25
CA ASN A 79 -7.08 23.48 -3.57
C ASN A 79 -6.70 23.10 -2.12
N ASN A 80 -6.24 21.86 -1.93
CA ASN A 80 -5.85 21.29 -0.64
C ASN A 80 -6.98 21.24 0.40
N ARG A 81 -8.25 21.17 -0.04
CA ARG A 81 -9.44 21.01 0.81
C ARG A 81 -10.27 19.83 0.36
N LEU A 82 -10.84 19.10 1.33
CA LEU A 82 -11.79 18.03 1.05
C LEU A 82 -13.08 18.63 0.51
N VAL A 83 -13.53 18.07 -0.61
CA VAL A 83 -14.81 18.40 -1.24
C VAL A 83 -15.90 17.52 -0.64
N ASP A 84 -17.07 18.10 -0.37
CA ASP A 84 -18.25 17.32 0.00
C ASP A 84 -18.74 16.49 -1.19
N LEU A 85 -18.68 15.17 -1.05
CA LEU A 85 -19.11 14.23 -2.06
C LEU A 85 -20.60 13.85 -1.95
N ALA A 86 -21.31 14.27 -0.90
CA ALA A 86 -22.73 13.99 -0.72
C ALA A 86 -23.64 14.36 -1.91
N PRO A 87 -23.42 15.46 -2.65
CA PRO A 87 -24.29 15.80 -3.78
C PRO A 87 -23.98 14.98 -5.04
N TYR A 88 -22.83 14.32 -5.14
CA TYR A 88 -22.37 13.66 -6.37
C TYR A 88 -22.69 12.17 -6.38
N THR A 89 -22.90 11.61 -7.57
CA THR A 89 -22.96 10.16 -7.76
C THR A 89 -21.56 9.61 -7.89
N ILE A 90 -21.26 8.54 -7.17
CA ILE A 90 -20.00 7.83 -7.22
C ILE A 90 -20.26 6.45 -7.79
N ARG A 91 -19.48 6.05 -8.79
CA ARG A 91 -19.47 4.71 -9.37
C ARG A 91 -18.17 4.00 -9.03
N TRP A 92 -18.30 2.77 -8.56
CA TRP A 92 -17.20 1.90 -8.19
C TRP A 92 -17.11 0.76 -9.17
N TYR A 93 -15.91 0.54 -9.71
CA TYR A 93 -15.62 -0.56 -10.62
C TYR A 93 -14.52 -1.43 -10.02
N VAL A 94 -14.64 -2.74 -10.24
CA VAL A 94 -13.60 -3.73 -9.95
C VAL A 94 -13.35 -4.51 -11.22
N ASN A 95 -12.11 -4.54 -11.69
CA ASN A 95 -11.73 -5.23 -12.93
C ASN A 95 -12.63 -4.81 -14.11
N ASP A 96 -12.83 -3.49 -14.25
CA ASP A 96 -13.67 -2.85 -15.28
C ASP A 96 -15.18 -3.16 -15.21
N GLU A 97 -15.62 -3.93 -14.22
CA GLU A 97 -17.04 -4.24 -13.98
C GLU A 97 -17.63 -3.30 -12.93
N LEU A 98 -18.82 -2.75 -13.22
CA LEU A 98 -19.54 -1.88 -12.28
C LEU A 98 -19.99 -2.70 -11.05
N GLY A 99 -19.37 -2.43 -9.89
CA GLY A 99 -19.70 -3.07 -8.63
C GLY A 99 -20.84 -2.38 -7.89
N GLN A 100 -20.74 -1.06 -7.71
CA GLN A 100 -21.77 -0.29 -6.99
C GLN A 100 -21.82 1.16 -7.48
N SER A 101 -23.00 1.79 -7.40
CA SER A 101 -23.18 3.20 -7.72
C SER A 101 -24.17 3.84 -6.74
N GLY A 102 -23.90 5.07 -6.33
CA GLY A 102 -24.81 5.79 -5.43
C GLY A 102 -24.40 7.23 -5.17
N ARG A 103 -25.38 8.05 -4.80
CA ARG A 103 -25.16 9.44 -4.40
C ARG A 103 -24.47 9.47 -3.02
N GLY A 104 -23.36 10.19 -2.90
CA GLY A 104 -22.56 10.28 -1.67
C GLY A 104 -21.87 8.98 -1.25
N LEU A 105 -21.81 7.96 -2.13
CA LEU A 105 -21.26 6.64 -1.82
C LEU A 105 -19.71 6.64 -1.75
N ARG A 106 -19.17 7.06 -0.59
CA ARG A 106 -17.72 7.22 -0.38
C ARG A 106 -16.94 5.93 -0.15
N SER A 107 -17.63 4.80 0.04
CA SER A 107 -16.98 3.51 0.26
C SER A 107 -17.71 2.39 -0.45
N PHE A 108 -16.96 1.35 -0.80
CA PHE A 108 -17.43 0.16 -1.50
C PHE A 108 -16.66 -1.05 -1.01
N SER A 109 -17.31 -2.21 -0.94
CA SER A 109 -16.66 -3.46 -0.54
C SER A 109 -16.85 -4.55 -1.57
N PHE A 110 -15.80 -5.31 -1.82
CA PHE A 110 -15.81 -6.48 -2.70
C PHE A 110 -15.06 -7.65 -2.05
N ILE A 111 -15.18 -8.84 -2.64
CA ILE A 111 -14.43 -10.03 -2.25
C ILE A 111 -13.27 -10.20 -3.21
N ALA A 112 -12.05 -10.32 -2.68
CA ALA A 112 -10.86 -10.57 -3.47
C ALA A 112 -10.95 -11.95 -4.14
N ASP A 113 -10.61 -12.03 -5.42
CA ASP A 113 -10.63 -13.25 -6.22
C ASP A 113 -9.27 -13.43 -6.90
N SER A 114 -8.43 -14.30 -6.34
CA SER A 114 -7.07 -14.52 -6.85
C SER A 114 -7.04 -15.19 -8.22
N LEU A 115 -8.14 -15.81 -8.68
CA LEU A 115 -8.22 -16.40 -10.01
C LEU A 115 -8.17 -15.34 -11.11
N ARG A 116 -8.55 -14.10 -10.78
CA ARG A 116 -8.48 -12.93 -11.67
C ARG A 116 -7.16 -12.15 -11.53
N GLY A 117 -6.25 -12.58 -10.66
CA GLY A 117 -5.03 -11.86 -10.31
C GLY A 117 -5.29 -10.69 -9.36
N ASP A 118 -4.45 -9.66 -9.44
CA ASP A 118 -4.64 -8.42 -8.67
C ASP A 118 -5.95 -7.71 -9.08
N ALA A 119 -6.60 -7.06 -8.12
CA ALA A 119 -7.85 -6.34 -8.38
C ALA A 119 -7.57 -4.89 -8.80
N THR A 120 -8.12 -4.48 -9.94
CA THR A 120 -8.12 -3.07 -10.37
C THR A 120 -9.38 -2.40 -9.84
N VAL A 121 -9.23 -1.41 -8.94
CA VAL A 121 -10.35 -0.68 -8.33
C VAL A 121 -10.36 0.75 -8.86
N GLN A 122 -11.49 1.15 -9.45
CA GLN A 122 -11.70 2.50 -9.95
C GLN A 122 -12.90 3.15 -9.24
N ALA A 123 -12.72 4.41 -8.84
CA ALA A 123 -13.81 5.27 -8.41
C ALA A 123 -14.00 6.39 -9.44
N VAL A 124 -15.26 6.66 -9.79
CA VAL A 124 -15.66 7.75 -10.70
C VAL A 124 -16.66 8.65 -9.99
N VAL A 125 -16.30 9.92 -9.79
CA VAL A 125 -17.21 10.96 -9.31
C VAL A 125 -17.85 11.64 -10.52
N VAL A 126 -19.16 11.45 -10.67
CA VAL A 126 -19.90 11.87 -11.87
C VAL A 126 -20.28 13.35 -11.79
N GLY A 127 -19.97 14.11 -12.85
CA GLY A 127 -20.41 15.48 -13.06
C GLY A 127 -19.78 16.54 -12.14
N TYR A 128 -18.65 16.24 -11.50
CA TYR A 128 -17.91 17.22 -10.70
C TYR A 128 -17.42 18.39 -11.58
N LYS A 129 -17.97 19.59 -11.34
CA LYS A 129 -17.72 20.80 -12.17
C LYS A 129 -17.95 20.57 -13.67
N GLY A 130 -18.97 19.76 -13.99
CA GLY A 130 -19.36 19.47 -15.37
C GLY A 130 -18.55 18.36 -16.05
N ASN A 131 -17.58 17.76 -15.37
CA ASN A 131 -16.79 16.63 -15.88
C ASN A 131 -16.81 15.45 -14.91
N ASP A 132 -16.58 14.24 -15.42
CA ASP A 132 -16.32 13.10 -14.57
C ASP A 132 -14.86 13.11 -14.13
N VAL A 133 -14.62 12.87 -12.85
CA VAL A 133 -13.27 12.71 -12.29
C VAL A 133 -13.13 11.25 -11.87
N SER A 134 -12.04 10.61 -12.25
CA SER A 134 -11.80 9.20 -11.92
C SER A 134 -10.37 8.95 -11.46
N LYS A 135 -10.20 7.90 -10.67
CA LYS A 135 -8.89 7.39 -10.27
C LYS A 135 -8.98 5.89 -10.12
N THR A 136 -7.90 5.23 -10.53
CA THR A 136 -7.74 3.78 -10.48
C THR A 136 -6.54 3.45 -9.61
N ILE A 137 -6.66 2.37 -8.85
CA ILE A 137 -5.59 1.77 -8.05
C ILE A 137 -5.58 0.25 -8.27
N THR A 138 -4.44 -0.38 -8.03
CA THR A 138 -4.31 -1.84 -8.00
C THR A 138 -4.24 -2.31 -6.55
N VAL A 139 -5.01 -3.34 -6.23
CA VAL A 139 -5.02 -4.02 -4.94
C VAL A 139 -4.36 -5.39 -5.14
N PRO A 140 -3.14 -5.60 -4.64
CA PRO A 140 -2.45 -6.87 -4.80
C PRO A 140 -3.14 -7.97 -4.00
N ILE A 141 -3.40 -9.11 -4.62
CA ILE A 141 -3.98 -10.28 -3.95
C ILE A 141 -2.87 -11.30 -3.76
N VAL A 142 -2.61 -11.66 -2.50
CA VAL A 142 -1.49 -12.54 -2.12
C VAL A 142 -1.97 -13.90 -1.65
N ASN A 143 -1.03 -14.84 -1.52
CA ASN A 143 -1.26 -16.08 -0.81
C ASN A 143 -1.06 -15.87 0.70
N PRO A 144 -1.76 -16.64 1.56
CA PRO A 144 -1.44 -16.67 2.98
C PRO A 144 0.01 -17.15 3.20
N GLU A 145 0.61 -16.72 4.29
CA GLU A 145 1.99 -17.08 4.65
C GLU A 145 2.07 -17.58 6.09
N LEU A 146 2.86 -18.62 6.30
CA LEU A 146 3.17 -19.19 7.60
C LEU A 146 4.64 -18.92 7.90
N VAL A 147 4.93 -18.45 9.10
CA VAL A 147 6.32 -18.28 9.57
C VAL A 147 6.50 -19.09 10.83
N ILE A 148 7.59 -19.87 10.91
CA ILE A 148 8.02 -20.50 12.16
C ILE A 148 8.83 -19.45 12.93
N ASP A 149 8.26 -18.95 14.02
CA ASP A 149 8.93 -18.08 14.97
C ASP A 149 9.77 -18.93 15.92
N ALA A 150 11.02 -19.07 15.53
CA ALA A 150 12.07 -19.71 16.30
C ALA A 150 13.05 -18.61 16.74
N PRO A 151 12.85 -17.98 17.92
CA PRO A 151 13.66 -16.86 18.41
C PRO A 151 15.04 -17.31 18.92
N PHE A 152 15.71 -18.17 18.16
CA PHE A 152 16.97 -18.81 18.47
C PHE A 152 18.05 -18.28 17.51
N PRO A 153 18.99 -17.46 17.99
CA PRO A 153 20.06 -16.94 17.15
C PRO A 153 20.84 -18.06 16.48
N GLY A 154 20.98 -17.99 15.15
CA GLY A 154 21.66 -19.02 14.36
C GLY A 154 20.97 -20.38 14.36
N ASN A 155 19.67 -20.43 14.68
CA ASN A 155 18.87 -21.64 14.80
C ASN A 155 19.41 -22.65 15.83
N LEU A 156 20.10 -22.16 16.87
CA LEU A 156 20.69 -23.00 17.92
C LEU A 156 19.71 -23.16 19.09
N ILE A 157 19.33 -24.38 19.41
CA ILE A 157 18.42 -24.70 20.53
C ILE A 157 19.12 -25.54 21.59
N SER A 158 18.68 -25.43 22.85
CA SER A 158 19.19 -26.26 23.94
C SER A 158 18.53 -27.64 23.92
N ALA A 159 19.26 -28.67 24.34
CA ALA A 159 18.66 -29.96 24.62
C ALA A 159 17.57 -29.82 25.70
N GLY A 160 16.39 -30.34 25.45
CA GLY A 160 15.22 -30.16 26.32
C GLY A 160 13.94 -29.88 25.54
N LEU A 161 12.96 -29.32 26.25
CA LEU A 161 11.71 -28.82 25.66
C LEU A 161 11.92 -27.40 25.15
N ASN A 162 11.62 -27.17 23.87
CA ASN A 162 11.77 -25.87 23.23
C ASN A 162 10.42 -25.46 22.63
N PRO A 163 9.74 -24.44 23.19
CA PRO A 163 8.49 -23.95 22.63
C PRO A 163 8.77 -23.19 21.34
N ILE A 164 8.10 -23.60 20.27
CA ILE A 164 8.22 -23.01 18.93
C ILE A 164 6.84 -22.59 18.49
N LYS A 165 6.70 -21.34 18.03
CA LYS A 165 5.42 -20.78 17.62
C LYS A 165 5.37 -20.59 16.12
N THR A 166 4.17 -20.66 15.54
CA THR A 166 3.91 -20.14 14.19
C THR A 166 3.19 -18.80 14.21
N LEU A 167 3.55 -17.94 13.26
CA LEU A 167 2.86 -16.70 12.94
C LEU A 167 2.11 -16.86 11.62
N LEU A 168 0.84 -16.47 11.61
CA LEU A 168 -0.03 -16.52 10.44
C LEU A 168 -0.12 -15.13 9.83
N TYR A 169 0.30 -15.00 8.57
CA TYR A 169 0.19 -13.76 7.81
C TYR A 169 -0.89 -13.90 6.75
N PHE A 170 -1.76 -12.90 6.72
CA PHE A 170 -2.81 -12.71 5.72
C PHE A 170 -3.92 -13.77 5.71
N PHE A 171 -4.07 -14.61 6.74
CA PHE A 171 -5.17 -15.58 6.79
C PHE A 171 -6.53 -14.92 7.02
N ASN A 172 -7.57 -15.37 6.31
CA ASN A 172 -8.97 -14.95 6.39
C ASN A 172 -9.69 -15.63 7.55
N ILE A 173 -9.19 -15.37 8.76
CA ILE A 173 -9.67 -15.93 10.02
C ILE A 173 -9.98 -14.85 11.04
N THR A 174 -10.86 -15.17 11.99
CA THR A 174 -11.12 -14.35 13.17
C THR A 174 -10.43 -14.88 14.43
N GLY A 175 -9.95 -16.12 14.39
CA GLY A 175 -9.36 -16.82 15.53
C GLY A 175 -8.59 -18.07 15.09
N LEU A 176 -7.66 -18.54 15.93
CA LEU A 176 -6.81 -19.70 15.65
C LEU A 176 -7.58 -21.03 15.67
N ASP A 177 -8.78 -21.06 16.27
CA ASP A 177 -9.72 -22.19 16.25
C ASP A 177 -10.23 -22.52 14.84
N GLN A 178 -10.01 -21.64 13.87
CA GLN A 178 -10.37 -21.83 12.47
C GLN A 178 -9.23 -22.42 11.63
N ILE A 179 -8.09 -22.73 12.25
CA ILE A 179 -6.91 -23.25 11.59
C ILE A 179 -6.63 -24.67 12.07
N ASN A 180 -6.41 -25.56 11.11
CA ASN A 180 -5.83 -26.86 11.36
C ASN A 180 -4.30 -26.74 11.23
N PHE A 181 -3.58 -26.99 12.33
CA PHE A 181 -2.11 -27.00 12.34
C PHE A 181 -1.59 -28.43 12.26
N THR A 182 -0.52 -28.61 11.49
CA THR A 182 0.28 -29.83 11.52
C THR A 182 1.75 -29.51 11.64
N TRP A 183 2.47 -30.39 12.34
CA TRP A 183 3.90 -30.28 12.58
C TRP A 183 4.58 -31.59 12.23
N THR A 184 5.77 -31.50 11.65
CA THR A 184 6.66 -32.65 11.45
C THR A 184 8.07 -32.30 11.90
N ALA A 185 8.74 -33.27 12.53
CA ALA A 185 10.15 -33.19 12.89
C ALA A 185 10.89 -34.33 12.18
N ASN A 186 11.87 -33.98 11.35
CA ASN A 186 12.61 -34.92 10.50
C ASN A 186 11.69 -35.82 9.65
N GLY A 187 10.55 -35.28 9.21
CA GLY A 187 9.55 -35.99 8.40
C GLY A 187 8.60 -36.89 9.19
N ALA A 188 8.80 -37.07 10.49
CA ALA A 188 7.84 -37.75 11.36
C ALA A 188 6.82 -36.75 11.91
N ALA A 189 5.53 -37.11 11.89
CA ALA A 189 4.50 -36.31 12.54
C ALA A 189 4.80 -36.21 14.04
N THR A 190 4.60 -35.03 14.62
CA THR A 190 4.67 -34.86 16.07
C THR A 190 3.33 -35.26 16.68
N GLU A 191 3.34 -36.06 17.75
CA GLU A 191 2.09 -36.46 18.42
C GLU A 191 1.41 -35.30 19.16
N GLU A 192 2.13 -34.19 19.35
CA GLU A 192 1.63 -33.02 20.08
C GLU A 192 0.96 -31.99 19.16
N ASN A 193 -0.34 -31.82 19.46
CA ASN A 193 -1.19 -30.66 19.30
C ASN A 193 -1.34 -30.03 17.90
N ALA A 194 -2.59 -30.06 17.41
CA ALA A 194 -3.12 -29.19 16.36
C ALA A 194 -3.18 -27.71 16.84
N SER A 195 -2.05 -27.19 17.30
CA SER A 195 -1.86 -25.88 17.89
C SER A 195 -0.81 -25.10 17.10
N ASN A 196 -0.86 -23.78 17.21
CA ASN A 196 0.13 -22.88 16.66
C ASN A 196 1.44 -22.84 17.47
N ILE A 197 1.55 -23.67 18.51
CA ILE A 197 2.73 -23.83 19.36
C ILE A 197 3.07 -25.31 19.45
N LEU A 198 4.33 -25.64 19.20
CA LEU A 198 4.93 -26.96 19.37
C LEU A 198 5.96 -26.91 20.50
N ASP A 199 5.85 -27.79 21.49
CA ASP A 199 6.88 -28.02 22.49
C ASP A 199 7.86 -29.09 21.98
N LEU A 200 8.85 -28.67 21.19
CA LEU A 200 9.80 -29.59 20.57
C LEU A 200 10.68 -30.25 21.63
N ASP A 201 10.45 -31.53 21.89
CA ASP A 201 11.28 -32.35 22.77
C ASP A 201 12.53 -32.85 22.05
N THR A 202 13.68 -32.36 22.50
CA THR A 202 15.00 -32.73 21.99
C THR A 202 15.81 -33.51 23.02
N ARG A 203 15.19 -33.97 24.12
CA ARG A 203 15.84 -34.84 25.10
C ARG A 203 16.28 -36.13 24.42
N GLY A 204 17.57 -36.43 24.47
CA GLY A 204 18.16 -37.61 23.84
C GLY A 204 18.81 -37.34 22.48
N LEU A 205 18.69 -36.13 21.92
CA LEU A 205 19.46 -35.73 20.75
C LEU A 205 20.87 -35.27 21.16
N SER A 206 21.87 -35.67 20.39
CA SER A 206 23.26 -35.28 20.62
C SER A 206 23.51 -33.83 20.18
N ARG A 207 24.46 -33.16 20.84
CA ARG A 207 24.96 -31.86 20.39
C ARG A 207 25.38 -31.90 18.92
N GLY A 208 25.01 -30.89 18.16
CA GLY A 208 25.24 -30.79 16.73
C GLY A 208 24.22 -31.51 15.86
N THR A 209 23.25 -32.22 16.44
CA THR A 209 22.15 -32.83 15.67
C THR A 209 21.32 -31.73 15.01
N SER A 210 21.07 -31.86 13.71
CA SER A 210 20.14 -31.00 12.97
C SER A 210 18.73 -31.59 13.03
N VAL A 211 17.75 -30.77 13.37
CA VAL A 211 16.33 -31.10 13.38
C VAL A 211 15.65 -30.26 12.31
N LYS A 212 15.19 -30.90 11.24
CA LYS A 212 14.35 -30.25 10.24
C LYS A 212 12.92 -30.20 10.78
N LEU A 213 12.42 -28.99 11.01
CA LEU A 213 11.07 -28.74 11.47
C LEU A 213 10.23 -28.22 10.30
N GLU A 214 9.03 -28.75 10.14
CA GLU A 214 8.04 -28.26 9.17
C GLU A 214 6.72 -28.02 9.89
N ALA A 215 6.05 -26.95 9.51
CA ALA A 215 4.71 -26.61 9.99
C ALA A 215 3.81 -26.36 8.79
N SER A 216 2.53 -26.71 8.90
CA SER A 216 1.49 -26.27 7.98
C SER A 216 0.27 -25.76 8.72
N ALA A 217 -0.42 -24.81 8.10
CA ALA A 217 -1.64 -24.21 8.60
C ALA A 217 -2.66 -24.19 7.46
N GLN A 218 -3.88 -24.67 7.73
CA GLN A 218 -4.97 -24.67 6.77
C GLN A 218 -6.24 -24.09 7.40
N ASN A 219 -6.91 -23.18 6.70
CA ASN A 219 -8.22 -22.71 7.11
C ASN A 219 -9.26 -23.83 6.96
N ILE A 220 -9.93 -24.18 8.06
CA ILE A 220 -10.93 -25.26 8.11
C ILE A 220 -12.16 -24.92 7.25
N ARG A 221 -12.46 -23.62 7.06
CA ARG A 221 -13.60 -23.15 6.25
C ARG A 221 -13.26 -22.96 4.78
N GLN A 222 -11.97 -22.86 4.44
CA GLN A 222 -11.49 -22.59 3.09
C GLN A 222 -10.25 -23.45 2.82
N ALA A 223 -10.45 -24.68 2.37
CA ALA A 223 -9.36 -25.66 2.21
C ALA A 223 -8.24 -25.21 1.27
N LEU A 224 -8.53 -24.31 0.32
CA LEU A 224 -7.55 -23.71 -0.60
C LEU A 224 -6.69 -22.62 0.06
N GLU A 225 -7.07 -22.17 1.26
CA GLU A 225 -6.30 -21.24 2.05
C GLU A 225 -5.40 -22.02 3.02
N SER A 226 -4.16 -22.23 2.59
CA SER A 226 -3.16 -22.96 3.36
C SER A 226 -1.76 -22.39 3.13
N ALA A 227 -0.89 -22.51 4.12
CA ALA A 227 0.52 -22.19 3.99
C ALA A 227 1.38 -23.17 4.80
N SER A 228 2.63 -23.33 4.39
CA SER A 228 3.61 -24.19 5.05
C SER A 228 4.94 -23.47 5.20
N ALA A 229 5.69 -23.85 6.22
CA ALA A 229 7.01 -23.30 6.53
C ALA A 229 7.95 -24.42 6.98
N SER A 230 9.25 -24.22 6.78
CA SER A 230 10.28 -25.14 7.25
C SER A 230 11.50 -24.38 7.78
N THR A 231 12.11 -24.91 8.84
CA THR A 231 13.37 -24.41 9.38
C THR A 231 14.26 -25.58 9.83
N ASN A 232 15.56 -25.35 9.93
CA ASN A 232 16.51 -26.32 10.47
C ASN A 232 17.08 -25.78 11.79
N LEU A 233 16.92 -26.54 12.87
CA LEU A 233 17.41 -26.22 14.20
C LEU A 233 18.61 -27.11 14.55
N ILE A 234 19.58 -26.61 15.30
CA ILE A 234 20.78 -27.37 15.69
C ILE A 234 20.88 -27.42 17.21
N ILE A 235 21.06 -28.62 17.76
CA ILE A 235 21.21 -28.81 19.21
C ILE A 235 22.57 -28.29 19.70
N ARG A 236 22.55 -27.40 20.69
CA ARG A 236 23.74 -26.83 21.33
C ARG A 236 24.36 -27.74 22.39
#